data_AF-A0ABD4Z767-F1
#
_entry.id   AF-A0ABD4Z767-F1
#
_cell.length_a   1.000
_cell.length_b   1.000
_cell.length_c   1.000
_cell.angle_alpha   90.00
_cell.angle_beta   90.00
_cell.angle_gamma   90.00
#
_symmetry.space_group_name_H-M   'P 1'
#
loop_
_entity.id
_entity.type
_entity.pdbx_description
1 polymer ?
#
loop_
_entity_poly.entity_id
_entity_poly.type
_entity_poly.pdbx_seq_one_letter_code
_entity_poly.pdbx_strand_id
1 'polypeptide(L)'
;MKNVANVSSIEIKLSEKTNLKEFFQIILDRYPQLKNLLSETSLHEGEFLILINGIDIRVFNDPYNEIIVEDSDEIVFVPVTHGG
;
A
#
# COMPACT_ATOMS: atom_id res chain seq x y z
N MET A 1 -9.35 -15.40 3.83
CA MET A 1 -8.63 -14.29 3.19
C MET A 1 -9.35 -13.99 1.87
N LYS A 2 -10.04 -12.85 1.75
CA LYS A 2 -10.70 -12.49 0.50
C LYS A 2 -9.63 -12.02 -0.50
N ASN A 3 -9.42 -12.82 -1.54
CA ASN A 3 -8.50 -12.52 -2.64
C ASN A 3 -9.11 -11.41 -3.52
N VAL A 4 -8.60 -10.20 -3.41
CA VAL A 4 -9.10 -9.04 -4.19
C VAL A 4 -8.50 -9.01 -5.61
N ALA A 5 -7.39 -9.72 -5.84
CA ALA A 5 -6.74 -9.84 -7.14
C ALA A 5 -6.44 -11.28 -7.59
N ASN A 6 -6.88 -12.30 -6.84
CA ASN A 6 -6.46 -13.72 -7.03
C ASN A 6 -4.94 -13.95 -7.00
N VAL A 7 -4.20 -12.96 -6.48
CA VAL A 7 -2.76 -12.85 -6.45
C VAL A 7 -2.38 -12.40 -5.04
N SER A 8 -1.49 -13.13 -4.39
CA SER A 8 -1.03 -12.83 -3.02
C SER A 8 0.16 -11.86 -2.96
N SER A 9 0.82 -11.61 -4.10
CA SER A 9 1.97 -10.71 -4.21
C SER A 9 2.10 -10.18 -5.65
N ILE A 10 2.49 -8.91 -5.80
CA ILE A 10 2.73 -8.28 -7.09
C ILE A 10 4.15 -7.71 -7.05
N GLU A 11 4.97 -8.08 -8.02
CA GLU A 11 6.28 -7.45 -8.22
C GLU A 11 6.11 -6.22 -9.12
N ILE A 12 6.60 -5.08 -8.65
CA ILE A 12 6.49 -3.80 -9.34
C ILE A 12 7.89 -3.23 -9.51
N LYS A 13 8.32 -3.09 -10.75
CA LYS A 13 9.55 -2.35 -11.05
C LYS A 13 9.28 -0.85 -10.99
N LEU A 14 10.06 -0.16 -10.16
CA LEU A 14 10.10 1.29 -10.06
C LEU A 14 11.27 1.81 -10.89
N SER A 15 11.00 2.78 -11.77
CA SER A 15 12.04 3.43 -12.58
C SER A 15 12.90 4.40 -11.77
N GLU A 16 12.33 4.96 -10.70
CA GLU A 16 12.97 5.91 -9.82
C GLU A 16 12.39 5.79 -8.40
N LYS A 17 13.12 6.34 -7.43
CA LYS A 17 12.63 6.46 -6.05
C LYS A 17 11.48 7.45 -6.03
N THR A 18 10.44 7.14 -5.27
CA THR A 18 9.22 7.94 -5.21
C THR A 18 8.70 7.97 -3.78
N ASN A 19 7.89 8.96 -3.41
CA ASN A 19 7.23 8.92 -2.11
C ASN A 19 6.06 7.91 -2.12
N LEU A 20 5.61 7.50 -0.94
CA LEU A 20 4.55 6.51 -0.80
C LEU A 20 3.24 6.94 -1.48
N LYS A 21 2.91 8.25 -1.47
CA LYS A 21 1.73 8.79 -2.16
C LYS A 21 1.78 8.57 -3.67
N GLU A 22 2.87 8.96 -4.30
CA GLU A 22 3.10 8.77 -5.73
C GLU A 22 3.18 7.29 -6.09
N PHE A 23 3.80 6.46 -5.25
CA PHE A 23 3.80 5.01 -5.41
C PHE A 23 2.37 4.45 -5.48
N PHE A 24 1.49 4.86 -4.56
CA PHE A 24 0.09 4.47 -4.61
C PHE A 24 -0.58 4.89 -5.91
N GLN A 25 -0.35 6.11 -6.37
CA GLN A 25 -0.90 6.59 -7.63
C GLN A 25 -0.44 5.71 -8.82
N ILE A 26 0.86 5.38 -8.88
CA ILE A 26 1.42 4.49 -9.91
C ILE A 26 0.75 3.11 -9.88
N ILE A 27 0.56 2.53 -8.68
CA ILE A 27 -0.11 1.24 -8.52
C ILE A 27 -1.55 1.32 -9.00
N LEU A 28 -2.30 2.34 -8.57
CA LEU A 28 -3.71 2.47 -8.90
C LEU A 28 -3.93 2.70 -10.40
N ASP A 29 -3.00 3.37 -11.07
CA ASP A 29 -3.05 3.55 -12.52
C ASP A 29 -2.69 2.28 -13.29
N ARG A 30 -1.72 1.49 -12.78
CA ARG A 30 -1.33 0.21 -13.40
C ARG A 30 -2.32 -0.92 -13.12
N TYR A 31 -2.94 -0.91 -11.94
CA TYR A 31 -3.89 -1.93 -11.49
C TYR A 31 -5.19 -1.27 -11.01
N PRO A 32 -6.04 -0.76 -11.93
CA PRO A 32 -7.28 -0.07 -11.57
C PRO A 32 -8.23 -0.90 -10.69
N GLN A 33 -8.16 -2.24 -10.75
CA GLN A 33 -8.91 -3.14 -9.88
C GLN A 33 -8.59 -2.96 -8.39
N LEU A 34 -7.40 -2.44 -8.06
CA LEU A 34 -7.01 -2.13 -6.69
C LEU A 34 -7.61 -0.81 -6.20
N LYS A 35 -8.18 0.05 -7.07
CA LYS A 35 -8.82 1.31 -6.65
C LYS A 35 -9.94 1.10 -5.64
N ASN A 36 -10.67 -0.01 -5.75
CA ASN A 36 -11.74 -0.33 -4.79
C ASN A 36 -11.19 -0.79 -3.43
N LEU A 37 -9.92 -1.23 -3.38
CA LEU A 37 -9.26 -1.74 -2.18
C LEU A 37 -8.39 -0.69 -1.49
N LEU A 38 -7.75 0.16 -2.29
CA LEU A 38 -6.74 1.13 -1.89
C LEU A 38 -7.18 2.55 -2.25
N SER A 39 -8.48 2.82 -2.31
CA SER A 39 -8.95 4.20 -2.46
C SER A 39 -8.47 5.03 -1.27
N GLU A 40 -8.21 6.33 -1.47
CA GLU A 40 -7.76 7.22 -0.40
C GLU A 40 -8.66 7.10 0.86
N THR A 41 -9.97 6.93 0.69
CA THR A 41 -10.91 6.72 1.79
C THR A 41 -10.64 5.44 2.60
N SER A 42 -10.29 4.32 1.93
CA SER A 42 -10.01 3.03 2.60
C SER A 42 -8.61 2.95 3.20
N LEU A 43 -7.63 3.68 2.63
CA LEU A 43 -6.29 3.82 3.19
C LEU A 43 -6.25 4.71 4.45
N HIS A 44 -7.18 5.66 4.59
CA HIS A 44 -7.28 6.55 5.74
C HIS A 44 -8.11 5.98 6.90
N GLU A 45 -9.02 5.04 6.67
CA GLU A 45 -10.03 4.62 7.68
C GLU A 45 -9.64 3.39 8.52
N GLY A 46 -8.37 2.96 8.48
CA GLY A 46 -7.88 1.89 9.36
C GLY A 46 -8.39 0.48 8.98
N GLU A 47 -8.93 0.34 7.77
CA GLU A 47 -9.32 -0.96 7.20
C GLU A 47 -8.10 -1.81 6.82
N PHE A 48 -6.91 -1.20 6.72
CA PHE A 48 -5.65 -1.87 6.40
C PHE A 48 -4.52 -1.43 7.34
N LEU A 49 -3.72 -2.41 7.75
CA LEU A 49 -2.36 -2.20 8.25
C LEU A 49 -1.42 -2.23 7.04
N ILE A 50 -0.63 -1.16 6.88
CA ILE A 50 0.33 -1.01 5.79
C ILE A 50 1.72 -1.07 6.39
N LEU A 51 2.51 -2.03 5.93
CA LEU A 51 3.88 -2.24 6.39
C LEU A 51 4.85 -1.97 5.23
N ILE A 52 5.94 -1.28 5.51
CA ILE A 52 7.08 -1.12 4.60
C ILE A 52 8.29 -1.74 5.26
N ASN A 53 8.84 -2.79 4.64
CA ASN A 53 9.93 -3.59 5.21
C ASN A 53 9.63 -4.07 6.65
N GLY A 54 8.37 -4.42 6.91
CA GLY A 54 7.87 -4.86 8.22
C GLY A 54 7.58 -3.74 9.23
N ILE A 55 7.80 -2.47 8.89
CA ILE A 55 7.54 -1.32 9.76
C ILE A 55 6.18 -0.71 9.39
N ASP A 56 5.32 -0.52 10.40
CA ASP A 56 4.04 0.16 10.23
C ASP A 56 4.23 1.63 9.84
N ILE A 57 3.60 2.06 8.75
CA ILE A 57 3.74 3.44 8.26
C ILE A 57 3.23 4.48 9.28
N ARG A 58 2.37 4.10 10.22
CA ARG A 58 1.80 5.02 11.22
C ARG A 58 2.80 5.49 12.27
N VAL A 59 4.03 4.95 12.27
CA VAL A 59 5.13 5.49 13.10
C VAL A 59 5.63 6.86 12.59
N PHE A 60 5.33 7.20 11.34
CA PHE A 60 5.67 8.49 10.73
C PHE A 60 4.52 9.48 10.89
N ASN A 61 4.84 10.78 11.00
CA ASN A 61 3.82 11.82 11.18
C ASN A 61 3.05 12.08 9.87
N ASP A 62 3.76 12.12 8.75
CA ASP A 62 3.20 12.22 7.41
C ASP A 62 3.75 11.09 6.51
N PRO A 63 3.30 9.84 6.71
CA PRO A 63 3.89 8.68 6.03
C PRO A 63 3.84 8.76 4.51
N TYR A 64 2.78 9.36 3.96
CA TYR A 64 2.55 9.42 2.52
C TYR A 64 3.55 10.33 1.79
N ASN A 65 4.04 11.39 2.45
CA ASN A 65 5.03 12.29 1.89
C ASN A 65 6.45 12.03 2.41
N GLU A 66 6.62 11.51 3.64
CA GLU A 66 7.93 11.29 4.28
C GLU A 66 8.59 9.98 3.84
N ILE A 67 7.81 8.92 3.59
CA ILE A 67 8.38 7.62 3.24
C ILE A 67 8.74 7.60 1.76
N ILE A 68 10.03 7.36 1.49
CA ILE A 68 10.56 7.11 0.15
C ILE A 68 10.55 5.60 -0.11
N VAL A 69 9.96 5.20 -1.23
CA VAL A 69 9.86 3.83 -1.73
C VAL A 69 10.86 3.62 -2.86
N GLU A 70 11.59 2.51 -2.80
CA GLU A 70 12.60 2.09 -3.76
C GLU A 70 12.31 0.68 -4.30
N ASP A 71 12.98 0.29 -5.38
CA ASP A 71 12.72 -0.99 -6.10
C ASP A 71 12.93 -2.24 -5.22
N SER A 72 13.70 -2.13 -4.14
CA SER A 72 13.99 -3.22 -3.21
C SER A 72 13.02 -3.32 -2.02
N ASP A 73 12.10 -2.37 -1.88
CA ASP A 73 11.22 -2.32 -0.71
C ASP A 73 10.04 -3.29 -0.82
N GLU A 74 9.73 -3.94 0.29
CA GLU A 74 8.52 -4.75 0.42
C GLU A 74 7.41 -3.92 1.05
N ILE A 75 6.24 -3.88 0.40
CA ILE A 75 5.04 -3.22 0.90
C ILE A 75 3.92 -4.24 1.07
N VAL A 76 3.40 -4.35 2.30
CA VAL A 76 2.39 -5.34 2.67
C VAL A 76 1.12 -4.65 3.13
N PHE A 77 -0.01 -5.07 2.55
CA PHE A 77 -1.36 -4.65 2.95
C PHE A 77 -2.05 -5.78 3.71
N VAL A 78 -2.33 -5.55 4.98
CA VAL A 78 -3.03 -6.50 5.83
C VAL A 78 -4.43 -5.94 6.13
N PRO A 79 -5.52 -6.54 5.62
CA PRO A 79 -6.86 -6.10 5.97
C PRO A 79 -7.09 -6.27 7.47
N VAL A 80 -7.45 -5.19 8.15
CA VAL A 80 -7.90 -5.20 9.54
C VAL A 80 -9.28 -5.82 9.54
N THR A 81 -9.36 -7.06 10.03
CA THR A 81 -10.66 -7.68 10.28
C THR A 81 -11.15 -7.23 11.64
N HIS A 82 -12.34 -6.62 11.70
CA HIS A 82 -13.04 -6.43 12.96
C HIS A 82 -13.52 -7.80 13.46
N GLY A 83 -12.62 -8.50 14.15
CA GLY A 83 -12.86 -9.81 14.72
C GLY A 83 -13.64 -9.71 16.02
N GLY A 84 -14.93 -10.06 15.93
CA GLY A 84 -15.76 -10.63 16.97
C GLY A 84 -16.62 -11.72 16.33
#